data_AF-D2QIV0-F1
#
_entry.id   AF-D2QIV0-F1
#
_cell.length_a   1.000
_cell.length_b   1.000
_cell.length_c   1.000
_cell.angle_alpha   90.00
_cell.angle_beta   90.00
_cell.angle_gamma   90.00
#
_symmetry.space_group_name_H-M   'P 1'
#
loop_
_entity.id
_entity.type
_entity.pdbx_description
1 polymer ?
#
loop_
_entity_poly.entity_id
_entity_poly.type
_entity_poly.pdbx_seq_one_letter_code
_entity_poly.pdbx_strand_id
1 'polypeptide(L)'
;MKSLLAYLVVFCLLTTSCKKEEILTSGEKSAQQIQRTLKANPGIKTASFYVNNVSVEFNQPFSIDGQFITTLSNSYNLSTLVRYEFGTRGMTLYFQ
;
A
#
# COMPACT_ATOMS: atom_id res chain seq x y z
N MET A 1 -24.05 -38.09 -29.76
CA MET A 1 -22.90 -37.33 -29.21
C MET A 1 -23.27 -35.87 -28.93
N LYS A 2 -24.32 -35.60 -28.13
CA LYS A 2 -24.76 -34.23 -27.78
C LYS A 2 -24.86 -33.99 -26.27
N SER A 3 -24.90 -35.04 -25.44
CA SER A 3 -25.06 -34.91 -23.99
C SER A 3 -23.76 -34.73 -23.20
N LEU A 4 -22.58 -34.89 -23.81
CA LEU A 4 -21.30 -34.74 -23.08
C LEU A 4 -20.83 -33.29 -22.96
N LEU A 5 -21.23 -32.43 -23.91
CA LEU A 5 -20.86 -31.01 -23.91
C LEU A 5 -21.62 -30.19 -22.85
N ALA A 6 -22.80 -30.64 -22.43
CA ALA A 6 -23.59 -29.95 -21.42
C ALA A 6 -22.99 -30.05 -20.00
N TYR A 7 -22.30 -31.15 -19.68
CA TYR A 7 -21.68 -31.33 -18.36
C TYR A 7 -20.42 -30.49 -18.16
N LEU A 8 -19.68 -30.18 -19.23
CA LEU A 8 -18.42 -29.43 -19.12
C LEU A 8 -18.65 -27.94 -18.81
N VAL A 9 -19.79 -27.38 -19.23
CA VAL A 9 -20.11 -25.95 -19.02
C VAL A 9 -20.65 -25.70 -17.61
N VAL A 10 -21.32 -26.69 -16.99
CA VAL A 10 -21.85 -26.57 -15.62
C VAL A 10 -20.72 -26.62 -14.58
N PHE A 11 -19.62 -27.33 -14.85
CA PHE A 11 -18.49 -27.42 -13.91
C PHE A 11 -17.68 -26.11 -13.84
N CYS A 12 -17.65 -25.31 -14.91
CA CYS A 12 -16.96 -24.00 -14.93
C CYS A 12 -17.69 -22.89 -14.17
N LEU A 13 -18.97 -23.07 -13.82
CA LEU A 13 -19.75 -22.03 -13.11
C LEU A 13 -19.64 -22.11 -11.59
N LEU A 14 -19.04 -23.19 -11.04
CA LEU A 14 -18.84 -23.36 -9.60
C LEU A 14 -17.49 -22.83 -9.09
N THR A 15 -16.60 -22.41 -9.99
CA THR A 15 -15.40 -21.64 -9.63
C THR A 15 -15.70 -20.14 -9.71
N THR A 16 -16.84 -19.71 -9.14
CA THR A 16 -16.93 -18.34 -8.64
C THR A 16 -15.83 -18.23 -7.59
N SER A 17 -14.66 -17.80 -8.03
CA SER A 17 -13.55 -17.41 -7.20
C SER A 17 -14.14 -16.46 -6.18
N CYS A 18 -14.37 -17.00 -4.98
CA CYS A 18 -14.82 -16.25 -3.85
C CYS A 18 -13.64 -15.32 -3.60
N LYS A 19 -13.71 -14.11 -4.21
CA LYS A 19 -12.83 -13.02 -3.86
C LYS A 19 -13.19 -12.73 -2.41
N LYS A 20 -12.54 -13.46 -1.52
CA LYS A 20 -12.48 -13.16 -0.10
C LYS A 20 -12.08 -11.70 -0.08
N GLU A 21 -13.00 -10.83 0.30
CA GLU A 21 -12.70 -9.41 0.43
C GLU A 21 -11.51 -9.35 1.40
N GLU A 22 -10.32 -9.10 0.86
CA GLU A 22 -9.13 -8.91 1.68
C GLU A 22 -9.39 -7.63 2.46
N ILE A 23 -9.76 -7.81 3.73
CA ILE A 23 -9.89 -6.71 4.67
C ILE A 23 -8.46 -6.21 4.90
N LEU A 24 -8.13 -5.13 4.20
CA LEU A 24 -6.82 -4.49 4.32
C LEU A 24 -6.56 -4.03 5.76
N THR A 25 -5.37 -4.31 6.25
CA THR A 25 -4.89 -3.76 7.53
C THR A 25 -4.75 -2.23 7.43
N SER A 26 -4.68 -1.54 8.58
CA SER A 26 -4.45 -0.08 8.58
C SER A 26 -3.14 0.30 7.86
N GLY A 27 -2.09 -0.51 8.05
CA GLY A 27 -0.81 -0.30 7.38
C GLY A 27 -0.91 -0.45 5.86
N GLU A 28 -1.68 -1.42 5.36
CA GLU A 28 -1.91 -1.61 3.92
C GLU A 28 -2.73 -0.48 3.31
N LYS A 29 -3.74 0.04 4.03
CA LYS A 29 -4.51 1.22 3.59
C LYS A 29 -3.62 2.45 3.46
N SER A 30 -2.78 2.68 4.46
CA SER A 30 -1.79 3.76 4.47
C SER A 30 -0.79 3.61 3.32
N ALA A 31 -0.28 2.39 3.10
CA ALA A 31 0.59 2.08 1.96
C ALA A 31 -0.06 2.42 0.62
N GLN A 32 -1.31 2.01 0.42
CA GLN A 32 -2.03 2.32 -0.82
C GLN A 32 -2.20 3.82 -1.01
N GLN A 33 -2.50 4.58 0.04
CA GLN A 33 -2.64 6.02 -0.03
C GLN A 33 -1.32 6.69 -0.41
N ILE A 34 -0.20 6.30 0.22
CA ILE A 34 1.13 6.82 -0.13
C ILE A 34 1.47 6.47 -1.58
N GLN A 35 1.25 5.22 -2.00
CA GLN A 35 1.53 4.78 -3.37
C GLN A 35 0.69 5.55 -4.40
N ARG A 36 -0.59 5.84 -4.12
CA ARG A 36 -1.43 6.69 -5.00
C ARG A 36 -0.86 8.10 -5.11
N THR A 37 -0.45 8.70 -4.00
CA THR A 37 0.19 10.03 -3.99
C THR A 37 1.49 10.04 -4.79
N LEU A 38 2.33 9.01 -4.67
CA LEU A 38 3.58 8.90 -5.42
C LEU A 38 3.34 8.70 -6.92
N LYS A 39 2.34 7.91 -7.30
CA LYS A 39 1.93 7.75 -8.70
C LYS A 39 1.47 9.09 -9.31
N ALA A 40 0.72 9.89 -8.54
CA ALA A 40 0.30 11.23 -8.97
C ALA A 40 1.45 12.26 -8.97
N ASN A 41 2.55 11.99 -8.26
CA ASN A 41 3.67 12.90 -8.07
C ASN A 41 5.03 12.19 -8.27
N PRO A 42 5.37 11.77 -9.50
CA PRO A 42 6.54 10.93 -9.76
C PRO A 42 7.90 11.60 -9.44
N GLY A 43 7.91 12.93 -9.27
CA GLY A 43 9.08 13.70 -8.84
C GLY A 43 9.41 13.61 -7.35
N ILE A 44 8.53 13.02 -6.54
CA ILE A 44 8.83 12.73 -5.14
C ILE A 44 9.78 11.54 -5.08
N LYS A 45 10.99 11.76 -4.56
CA LYS A 45 12.02 10.73 -4.38
C LYS A 45 12.44 10.54 -2.93
N THR A 46 12.11 11.50 -2.08
CA THR A 46 12.49 11.53 -0.67
C THR A 46 11.31 11.98 0.19
N ALA A 47 11.32 11.56 1.45
CA ALA A 47 10.34 11.99 2.44
C ALA A 47 10.95 12.03 3.84
N SER A 48 10.30 12.77 4.74
CA SER A 48 10.59 12.75 6.16
C SER A 48 9.56 11.90 6.88
N PHE A 49 10.03 11.05 7.80
CA PHE A 49 9.22 10.04 8.49
C PHE A 49 9.09 10.37 9.96
N TYR A 50 7.87 10.18 10.49
CA TYR A 50 7.55 10.49 11.87
C TYR A 50 6.84 9.32 12.55
N VAL A 51 7.45 8.77 13.59
CA VAL A 51 6.85 7.75 14.46
C VAL A 51 6.42 8.43 15.74
N ASN A 52 5.14 8.30 16.15
CA ASN A 52 4.60 8.96 17.34
C ASN A 52 4.90 10.47 17.41
N ASN A 53 4.80 11.19 16.27
CA ASN A 53 5.16 12.60 16.10
C ASN A 53 6.64 12.97 16.30
N VAL A 54 7.52 12.00 16.51
CA VAL A 54 8.97 12.21 16.54
C VAL A 54 9.53 12.00 15.14
N SER A 55 10.27 12.97 14.62
CA SER A 55 11.00 12.79 13.36
C SER A 55 12.10 11.77 13.58
N VAL A 56 12.01 10.63 12.89
CA VAL A 56 13.02 9.57 12.98
C VAL A 56 14.04 9.69 11.86
N GLU A 57 13.61 10.15 10.68
CA GLU A 57 14.48 10.30 9.51
C GLU A 57 14.00 11.48 8.65
N PHE A 58 14.93 12.31 8.21
CA PHE A 58 14.66 13.54 7.46
C PHE A 58 15.12 13.41 6.00
N ASN A 59 14.19 13.68 5.07
CA ASN A 59 14.43 13.78 3.63
C ASN A 59 15.22 12.59 3.04
N GLN A 60 14.83 11.37 3.40
CA GLN A 60 15.51 10.14 2.98
C GLN A 60 14.83 9.50 1.76
N PRO A 61 15.61 8.85 0.87
CA PRO A 61 15.03 7.98 -0.14
C PRO A 61 14.34 6.79 0.54
N PHE A 62 13.29 6.28 -0.09
CA PHE A 62 12.49 5.20 0.50
C PHE A 62 11.82 4.32 -0.54
N SER A 63 11.45 3.12 -0.12
CA SER A 63 10.60 2.18 -0.85
C SER A 63 9.44 1.72 0.03
N ILE A 64 8.34 1.30 -0.60
CA ILE A 64 7.17 0.75 0.09
C ILE A 64 7.00 -0.69 -0.36
N ASP A 65 6.95 -1.61 0.60
CA ASP A 65 6.67 -3.02 0.37
C ASP A 65 5.60 -3.49 1.36
N GLY A 66 4.47 -3.96 0.84
CA GLY A 66 3.28 -4.27 1.63
C GLY A 66 2.88 -3.11 2.56
N GLN A 67 2.91 -3.38 3.86
CA GLN A 67 2.58 -2.41 4.92
C GLN A 67 3.81 -1.74 5.56
N PHE A 68 4.97 -1.82 4.91
CA PHE A 68 6.22 -1.28 5.45
C PHE A 68 6.79 -0.21 4.53
N ILE A 69 7.44 0.77 5.16
CA ILE A 69 8.39 1.65 4.48
C ILE A 69 9.80 1.29 4.88
N THR A 70 10.70 1.28 3.91
CA THR A 70 12.11 1.01 4.14
C THR A 70 12.94 2.17 3.62
N THR A 71 13.85 2.65 4.47
CA THR A 71 14.87 3.64 4.16
C THR A 71 16.22 2.93 4.04
N LEU A 72 17.31 3.69 3.89
CA LEU A 72 18.66 3.11 3.89
C LEU A 72 19.05 2.47 5.23
N SER A 73 18.45 2.93 6.34
CA SER A 73 18.89 2.57 7.69
C SER A 73 17.88 1.73 8.44
N ASN A 74 16.58 1.90 8.17
CA ASN A 74 15.53 1.27 8.97
C ASN A 74 14.33 0.85 8.12
N SER A 75 13.49 0.01 8.72
CA SER A 75 12.18 -0.33 8.19
C SER A 75 11.12 -0.04 9.26
N TYR A 76 10.01 0.55 8.85
CA TYR A 76 8.95 1.01 9.74
C TYR A 76 7.61 0.45 9.27
N ASN A 77 6.81 -0.03 10.22
CA ASN A 77 5.44 -0.46 9.95
C ASN A 77 4.54 0.76 9.76
N LEU A 78 3.82 0.82 8.64
CA LEU A 78 2.92 1.92 8.30
C LEU A 78 1.70 1.98 9.21
N SER A 79 1.39 0.91 9.96
CA SER A 79 0.33 0.95 10.97
C SER A 79 0.65 1.84 12.17
N THR A 80 1.92 2.21 12.37
CA THR A 80 2.37 3.04 13.50
C THR A 80 2.89 4.42 13.08
N LEU A 81 2.91 4.71 11.78
CA LEU A 81 3.41 5.97 11.23
C LEU A 81 2.27 6.97 11.05
N VAL A 82 2.35 8.08 11.80
CA VAL A 82 1.25 9.05 11.94
C VAL A 82 1.33 10.17 10.91
N ARG A 83 2.52 10.40 10.33
CA ARG A 83 2.76 11.53 9.41
C ARG A 83 3.87 11.28 8.39
N TYR A 84 3.60 11.67 7.15
CA TYR A 84 4.58 11.74 6.05
C TYR A 84 4.66 13.15 5.53
N GLU A 85 5.88 13.68 5.41
CA GLU A 85 6.11 15.00 4.82
C GLU A 85 7.00 14.87 3.59
N PHE A 86 6.48 15.23 2.42
CA PHE A 86 7.21 15.16 1.17
C PHE A 86 8.00 16.46 0.98
N GLY A 87 9.33 16.35 1.08
CA GLY A 87 10.26 17.49 1.24
C GLY A 87 10.25 18.54 0.14
N THR A 88 9.68 18.29 -1.04
CA THR A 88 9.70 19.23 -2.17
C THR A 88 8.41 20.00 -2.42
N ARG A 89 7.31 19.71 -1.70
CA ARG A 89 6.00 20.35 -1.99
C ARG A 89 5.19 20.79 -0.76
N GLY A 90 5.70 20.65 0.45
CA GLY A 90 4.93 20.94 1.68
C GLY A 90 3.69 20.03 1.83
N MET A 91 3.64 18.93 1.08
CA MET A 91 2.54 17.99 1.12
C MET A 91 2.75 17.06 2.30
N THR A 92 1.78 17.08 3.22
CA THR A 92 1.77 16.21 4.40
C THR A 92 0.61 15.23 4.30
N LEU A 93 0.88 13.94 4.47
CA LEU A 93 -0.16 12.94 4.68
C LEU A 93 -0.23 12.59 6.16
N TYR A 94 -1.44 12.61 6.69
CA TYR A 94 -1.76 12.13 8.03
C TYR A 94 -2.46 10.79 7.89
N PHE A 95 -2.05 9.83 8.71
CA PHE A 95 -2.65 8.51 8.78
C PHE A 95 -3.29 8.37 10.18
N GLN A 96 -4.55 7.90 10.22
CA GLN A 96 -5.29 7.60 11.45
C GLN A 96 -5.24 6.10 11.74
#